data_AF-A0A329M1F1-F1
#
_entry.id   AF-A0A329M1F1-F1
#
_cell.length_a   1.000
_cell.length_b   1.000
_cell.length_c   1.000
_cell.angle_alpha   90.00
_cell.angle_beta   90.00
_cell.angle_gamma   90.00
#
_symmetry.space_group_name_H-M   'P 1'
#
loop_
_entity.id
_entity.type
_entity.pdbx_description
1 polymer ?
#
loop_
_entity_poly.entity_id
_entity_poly.type
_entity_poly.pdbx_seq_one_letter_code
_entity_poly.pdbx_strand_id
1 'polypeptide(L)'
;MFAAPRLAKTGPAPRVRRWAGTAIATGAFGLAALAAAGTAAALTSADNSFLSEISAVGIAYDTPRAAVGTAHDVCIALDDGADPVDLGMEILDNTDLTTEQAAVFVVASVNHYCPEYDVLFA
;
A
#
# COMPACT_ATOMS: atom_id res chain seq x y z
N MET A 1 -38.28 -38.33 -12.09
CA MET A 1 -37.18 -39.31 -12.19
C MET A 1 -35.93 -38.56 -11.73
N PHE A 2 -35.73 -38.40 -10.42
CA PHE A 2 -34.88 -39.26 -9.56
C PHE A 2 -33.51 -39.50 -10.23
N ALA A 3 -32.34 -39.13 -9.69
CA ALA A 3 -31.96 -38.98 -8.29
C ALA A 3 -30.64 -38.17 -8.14
N ALA A 4 -30.51 -37.44 -7.03
CA ALA A 4 -29.24 -37.12 -6.36
C ALA A 4 -28.71 -38.41 -5.64
N PRO A 5 -27.57 -38.50 -4.90
CA PRO A 5 -26.80 -37.41 -4.27
C PRO A 5 -25.25 -37.62 -4.06
N ARG A 6 -24.62 -36.57 -3.52
CA ARG A 6 -23.53 -36.52 -2.50
C ARG A 6 -22.42 -37.57 -2.55
N LEU A 7 -21.20 -37.10 -2.81
CA LEU A 7 -19.96 -37.70 -2.30
C LEU A 7 -19.45 -36.90 -1.11
N ALA A 8 -19.78 -37.41 0.08
CA ALA A 8 -19.13 -37.07 1.33
C ALA A 8 -17.71 -37.65 1.33
N LYS A 9 -16.69 -36.84 1.60
CA LYS A 9 -15.38 -37.32 2.04
C LYS A 9 -15.24 -37.04 3.53
N THR A 10 -15.46 -38.09 4.30
CA THR A 10 -15.32 -38.18 5.75
C THR A 10 -13.86 -38.20 6.19
N GLY A 11 -13.54 -37.37 7.20
CA GLY A 11 -12.58 -37.64 8.28
C GLY A 11 -11.21 -36.94 8.17
N PRO A 12 -10.49 -36.72 9.30
CA PRO A 12 -10.76 -37.14 10.68
C PRO A 12 -10.85 -35.98 11.70
N ALA A 13 -11.60 -36.20 12.78
CA ALA A 13 -11.58 -35.34 13.97
C ALA A 13 -10.19 -35.40 14.65
N PRO A 14 -9.49 -34.26 14.85
CA PRO A 14 -8.31 -34.24 15.69
C PRO A 14 -8.75 -34.36 17.15
N ARG A 15 -8.51 -35.53 17.73
CA ARG A 15 -8.61 -35.77 19.17
C ARG A 15 -7.75 -34.75 19.88
N VAL A 16 -8.38 -34.00 20.78
CA VAL A 16 -7.82 -33.01 21.67
C VAL A 16 -6.65 -33.64 22.44
N ARG A 17 -5.45 -33.50 21.90
CA ARG A 17 -4.21 -33.91 22.57
C ARG A 17 -3.76 -32.69 23.36
N ARG A 18 -4.25 -32.60 24.60
CA ARG A 18 -3.77 -31.69 25.64
C ARG A 18 -2.30 -32.03 25.91
N TRP A 19 -1.40 -31.43 25.15
CA TRP A 19 0.02 -31.39 25.45
C TRP A 19 0.36 -29.96 25.81
N ALA A 20 0.63 -29.79 27.10
CA ALA A 20 1.28 -28.61 27.64
C ALA A 20 2.57 -28.37 26.86
N GLY A 21 2.66 -27.20 26.24
CA GLY A 21 3.83 -26.73 25.53
C GLY A 21 3.66 -25.25 25.35
N THR A 22 4.26 -24.48 26.26
CA THR A 22 4.32 -23.02 26.24
C THR A 22 4.88 -22.56 24.90
N ALA A 23 4.03 -21.96 24.06
CA ALA A 23 4.46 -21.24 22.86
C ALA A 23 3.84 -19.83 22.92
N ILE A 24 4.75 -18.86 22.85
CA ILE A 24 4.55 -17.43 23.03
C ILE A 24 3.46 -16.92 22.09
N ALA A 25 2.50 -16.19 22.64
CA ALA A 25 1.47 -15.51 21.87
C ALA A 25 2.11 -14.39 21.03
N THR A 26 2.35 -14.65 19.75
CA THR A 26 2.54 -13.58 18.76
C THR A 26 1.16 -13.03 18.42
N GLY A 27 0.85 -11.88 19.01
CA GLY A 27 -0.36 -11.13 18.70
C GLY A 27 -0.27 -10.39 17.37
N ALA A 28 -1.46 -10.17 16.81
CA ALA A 28 -1.85 -9.14 15.84
C ALA A 28 -1.27 -9.31 14.40
N PHE A 29 -2.01 -9.07 13.32
CA PHE A 29 -3.10 -8.12 13.10
C PHE A 29 -4.17 -8.72 12.17
N GLY A 30 -5.43 -8.40 12.46
CA GLY A 30 -6.56 -8.70 11.60
C GLY A 30 -6.52 -7.85 10.34
N LEU A 31 -6.71 -8.50 9.18
CA LEU A 31 -7.03 -7.84 7.92
C LEU A 31 -8.44 -7.23 8.07
N ALA A 32 -8.51 -6.00 8.55
CA ALA A 32 -9.72 -5.21 8.45
C ALA A 32 -9.86 -4.78 6.99
N ALA A 33 -10.72 -5.46 6.24
CA ALA A 33 -11.24 -4.91 5.00
C ALA A 33 -11.99 -3.62 5.34
N LEU A 34 -11.39 -2.45 5.07
CA LEU A 34 -12.09 -1.19 5.19
C LEU A 34 -13.13 -1.11 4.06
N ALA A 35 -14.38 -1.37 4.44
CA ALA A 35 -15.53 -1.07 3.62
C ALA A 35 -15.54 0.43 3.31
N ALA A 36 -15.53 0.75 2.02
CA ALA A 36 -15.67 2.10 1.50
C ALA A 36 -17.02 2.71 1.94
N ALA A 37 -16.99 3.57 2.95
CA ALA A 37 -18.04 4.52 3.26
C ALA A 37 -17.39 5.91 3.25
N GLY A 38 -17.90 6.81 2.42
CA GLY A 38 -17.33 8.14 2.15
C GLY A 38 -17.34 9.08 3.35
N THR A 39 -16.47 8.82 4.32
CA THR A 39 -16.01 9.80 5.30
C THR A 39 -14.80 10.51 4.69
N ALA A 40 -14.77 11.84 4.71
CA ALA A 40 -13.58 12.59 4.34
C ALA A 40 -12.37 12.02 5.10
N ALA A 41 -11.50 11.29 4.39
CA ALA A 41 -10.39 10.61 5.01
C ALA A 41 -9.49 11.67 5.66
N ALA A 42 -9.30 11.54 6.97
CA ALA A 42 -8.29 12.31 7.68
C ALA A 42 -6.92 11.82 7.21
N LEU A 43 -5.99 12.75 7.02
CA LEU A 43 -4.61 12.42 6.66
C LEU A 43 -4.00 11.55 7.77
N THR A 44 -3.35 10.47 7.38
CA THR A 44 -2.66 9.58 8.30
C THR A 44 -1.34 10.19 8.79
N SER A 45 -0.69 9.57 9.77
CA SER A 45 0.66 10.00 10.18
C SER A 45 1.69 9.83 9.06
N ALA A 46 1.55 8.81 8.20
CA ALA A 46 2.41 8.61 7.04
C ALA A 46 2.20 9.75 6.02
N ASP A 47 0.94 10.10 5.74
CA ASP A 47 0.58 11.20 4.84
C ASP A 47 1.23 12.52 5.29
N ASN A 48 1.16 12.82 6.58
CA ASN A 48 1.76 14.03 7.13
C ASN A 48 3.30 13.99 7.05
N SER A 49 3.92 12.82 7.23
CA SER A 49 5.38 12.66 7.08
C SER A 49 5.83 12.88 5.64
N PHE A 50 5.13 12.25 4.68
CA PHE A 50 5.36 12.42 3.26
C PHE A 50 5.22 13.89 2.84
N LEU A 51 4.13 14.54 3.24
CA LEU A 51 3.89 15.96 2.92
C LEU A 51 4.96 16.87 3.52
N SER A 52 5.41 16.58 4.74
CA SER A 52 6.50 17.31 5.39
C SER A 52 7.81 17.15 4.61
N GLU A 53 8.13 15.93 4.16
CA GLU A 53 9.35 15.63 3.42
C GLU A 53 9.39 16.35 2.07
N ILE A 54 8.34 16.21 1.25
CA ILE A 54 8.30 16.87 -0.07
C ILE A 54 8.31 18.40 0.09
N SER A 55 7.64 18.93 1.13
CA SER A 55 7.65 20.38 1.38
C SER A 55 9.02 20.91 1.82
N ALA A 56 9.84 20.09 2.50
CA ALA A 56 11.17 20.47 2.94
C ALA A 56 12.15 20.71 1.77
N VAL A 57 11.90 20.05 0.63
CA VAL A 57 12.65 20.23 -0.62
C VAL A 57 11.95 21.19 -1.61
N GLY A 58 10.90 21.87 -1.18
CA GLY A 58 10.22 22.91 -1.97
C GLY A 58 9.24 22.39 -3.02
N ILE A 59 8.77 21.14 -2.91
CA ILE A 59 7.69 20.61 -3.77
C ILE A 59 6.37 21.24 -3.32
N ALA A 60 5.77 22.05 -4.20
CA ALA A 60 4.45 22.62 -3.98
C ALA A 60 3.35 21.64 -4.41
N TYR A 61 2.19 21.74 -3.77
CA TYR A 61 1.00 20.97 -4.12
C TYR A 61 -0.26 21.81 -3.89
N ASP A 62 -1.28 21.63 -4.72
CA ASP A 62 -2.54 22.37 -4.60
C ASP A 62 -3.29 22.01 -3.32
N THR A 63 -3.37 20.72 -3.03
CA THR A 63 -3.97 20.21 -1.80
C THR A 63 -3.20 19.01 -1.26
N PRO A 64 -3.11 18.85 0.07
CA PRO A 64 -2.50 17.68 0.70
C PRO A 64 -3.05 16.35 0.17
N ARG A 65 -4.35 16.27 -0.10
CA ARG A 65 -5.02 15.05 -0.56
C ARG A 65 -4.70 14.72 -2.01
N ALA A 66 -4.53 15.72 -2.86
CA ALA A 66 -4.07 15.52 -4.23
C ALA A 66 -2.66 14.94 -4.24
N ALA A 67 -1.73 15.53 -3.48
CA ALA A 67 -0.35 15.04 -3.39
C ALA A 67 -0.27 13.61 -2.85
N VAL A 68 -1.03 13.29 -1.80
CA VAL A 68 -1.10 11.93 -1.25
C VAL A 68 -1.73 10.95 -2.25
N GLY A 69 -2.78 11.37 -2.96
CA GLY A 69 -3.39 10.57 -4.03
C GLY A 69 -2.39 10.21 -5.11
N THR A 70 -1.68 11.20 -5.65
CA THR A 70 -0.63 10.99 -6.66
C THR A 70 0.49 10.10 -6.14
N ALA A 71 0.88 10.22 -4.86
CA ALA A 71 1.88 9.36 -4.26
C ALA A 71 1.43 7.89 -4.14
N HIS A 72 0.13 7.65 -3.92
CA HIS A 72 -0.42 6.30 -4.00
C HIS A 72 -0.49 5.79 -5.44
N ASP A 73 -0.81 6.65 -6.41
CA ASP A 73 -0.83 6.29 -7.83
C ASP A 73 0.56 5.83 -8.32
N VAL A 74 1.65 6.41 -7.79
CA VAL A 74 3.04 5.92 -8.01
C VAL A 74 3.14 4.43 -7.67
N CYS A 75 2.67 4.04 -6.49
CA CYS A 75 2.73 2.66 -6.03
C CYS A 75 1.85 1.73 -6.87
N ILE A 76 0.67 2.20 -7.29
CA ILE A 76 -0.23 1.44 -8.17
C ILE A 76 0.45 1.19 -9.53
N ALA A 77 1.05 2.22 -10.11
CA ALA A 77 1.74 2.10 -11.40
C ALA A 77 2.94 1.15 -11.32
N LEU A 78 3.71 1.18 -10.22
CA LEU A 78 4.81 0.24 -9.99
C LEU A 78 4.30 -1.21 -9.82
N ASP A 79 3.17 -1.41 -9.14
CA ASP A 79 2.52 -2.73 -9.03
C ASP A 79 2.03 -3.25 -10.38
N ASP A 80 1.52 -2.35 -11.23
CA ASP A 80 1.14 -2.64 -12.61
C ASP A 80 2.36 -2.88 -13.55
N GLY A 81 3.58 -2.71 -13.04
CA GLY A 81 4.83 -2.96 -13.75
C GLY A 81 5.33 -1.79 -14.59
N ALA A 82 4.92 -0.56 -14.29
CA ALA A 82 5.44 0.65 -14.92
C ALA A 82 6.95 0.82 -14.66
N ASP A 83 7.66 1.37 -15.65
CA ASP A 83 9.05 1.74 -15.49
C ASP A 83 9.16 3.04 -14.66
N PRO A 84 10.03 3.09 -13.64
CA PRO A 84 10.15 4.25 -12.75
C PRO A 84 10.62 5.52 -13.47
N VAL A 85 11.35 5.41 -14.58
CA VAL A 85 11.76 6.57 -15.38
C VAL A 85 10.56 7.15 -16.13
N ASP A 86 9.77 6.30 -16.78
CA ASP A 86 8.56 6.73 -17.48
C ASP A 86 7.56 7.38 -16.51
N LEU A 87 7.44 6.82 -15.30
CA LEU A 87 6.61 7.38 -14.24
C LEU A 87 7.10 8.76 -13.76
N GLY A 88 8.42 8.93 -13.60
CA GLY A 88 9.01 10.23 -13.29
C GLY A 88 8.74 11.27 -14.39
N MET A 89 8.79 10.86 -15.66
CA MET A 89 8.45 11.72 -16.79
C MET A 89 6.96 12.08 -16.81
N GLU A 90 6.06 11.14 -16.52
CA GLU A 90 4.63 11.43 -16.41
C GLU A 90 4.33 12.45 -15.31
N ILE A 91 5.01 12.36 -14.17
CA ILE A 91 4.89 13.35 -13.10
C ILE A 91 5.37 14.73 -13.59
N LEU A 92 6.49 14.80 -14.30
CA LEU A 92 6.99 16.06 -14.86
C LEU A 92 6.04 16.67 -15.90
N ASP A 93 5.38 15.84 -16.71
CA ASP A 93 4.46 16.32 -17.74
C ASP A 93 3.13 16.85 -17.15
N ASN A 94 2.76 16.40 -15.95
CA ASN A 94 1.50 16.75 -15.29
C ASN A 94 1.66 17.71 -14.10
N THR A 95 2.89 18.13 -13.77
CA THR A 95 3.17 19.00 -12.63
C THR A 95 4.23 20.05 -12.96
N ASP A 96 4.32 21.11 -12.15
CA ASP A 96 5.36 22.13 -12.29
C ASP A 96 6.68 21.76 -11.56
N LEU A 97 6.92 20.46 -11.34
CA LEU A 97 8.11 19.99 -10.64
C LEU A 97 9.34 20.00 -11.55
N THR A 98 10.49 20.27 -10.96
CA THR A 98 11.77 20.02 -11.62
C THR A 98 12.08 18.52 -11.66
N THR A 99 12.98 18.08 -12.55
CA THR A 99 13.41 16.66 -12.63
C THR A 99 13.91 16.12 -11.29
N GLU A 100 14.67 16.93 -10.54
CA GLU A 100 15.15 16.56 -9.20
C GLU A 100 14.00 16.41 -8.21
N GLN A 101 13.03 17.32 -8.24
CA GLN A 101 11.85 17.27 -7.39
C GLN A 101 10.93 16.09 -7.72
N ALA A 102 10.74 15.77 -9.00
CA ALA A 102 9.98 14.59 -9.41
C ALA A 102 10.65 13.30 -8.94
N ALA A 103 11.98 13.20 -9.06
CA ALA A 103 12.72 12.05 -8.54
C ALA A 103 12.55 11.91 -7.02
N VAL A 104 12.68 13.01 -6.26
CA VAL A 104 12.43 13.00 -4.81
C VAL A 104 10.98 12.62 -4.49
N PHE A 105 10.01 13.13 -5.26
CA PHE A 105 8.60 12.79 -5.07
C PHE A 105 8.35 11.29 -5.22
N VAL A 106 8.89 10.66 -6.27
CA VAL A 106 8.74 9.21 -6.52
C VAL A 106 9.41 8.40 -5.41
N VAL A 107 10.65 8.73 -5.05
CA VAL A 107 11.39 8.03 -4.00
C VAL A 107 10.70 8.17 -2.64
N ALA A 108 10.21 9.36 -2.29
CA ALA A 108 9.45 9.58 -1.06
C ALA A 108 8.13 8.79 -1.07
N SER A 109 7.42 8.76 -2.20
CA SER A 109 6.18 7.98 -2.35
C SER A 109 6.42 6.50 -2.08
N VAL A 110 7.48 5.94 -2.68
CA VAL A 110 7.87 4.54 -2.50
C VAL A 110 8.24 4.25 -1.05
N ASN A 111 9.07 5.10 -0.43
CA ASN A 111 9.48 4.94 0.96
C ASN A 111 8.31 4.96 1.96
N HIS A 112 7.31 5.82 1.75
CA HIS A 112 6.19 5.98 2.69
C HIS A 112 5.04 5.00 2.44
N TYR A 113 4.78 4.61 1.19
CA TYR A 113 3.56 3.88 0.84
C TYR A 113 3.77 2.49 0.25
N CYS A 114 4.91 2.22 -0.38
CA CYS A 114 5.20 0.92 -1.01
C CYS A 114 6.70 0.55 -0.93
N PRO A 115 7.23 0.36 0.28
CA PRO A 115 8.67 0.13 0.51
C PRO A 115 9.20 -1.15 -0.14
N GLU A 116 8.34 -2.05 -0.61
CA GLU A 116 8.72 -3.21 -1.43
C GLU A 116 9.39 -2.82 -2.76
N TYR A 117 9.12 -1.63 -3.31
CA TYR A 117 9.73 -1.14 -4.55
C TYR A 117 10.95 -0.25 -4.34
N ASP A 118 11.37 0.01 -3.10
CA ASP A 118 12.54 0.86 -2.79
C ASP A 118 13.82 0.35 -3.47
N VAL A 119 13.92 -0.98 -3.64
CA VAL A 119 15.04 -1.65 -4.32
C VAL A 119 15.21 -1.25 -5.79
N LEU A 120 14.20 -0.65 -6.43
CA LEU A 120 14.31 -0.11 -7.79
C LEU A 120 15.10 1.20 -7.84
N PHE A 121 15.31 1.84 -6.70
CA PHE A 121 15.92 3.16 -6.55
C PHE A 121 17.23 3.16 -5.75
N ALA A 122 17.72 1.98 -5.34
CA ALA A 122 18.98 1.77 -4.62
C ALA A 122 20.20 1.68 -5.55
#